data_AF-A0A521USV4-F1
#
_entry.id   AF-A0A521USV4-F1
#
_cell.length_a   1.000
_cell.length_b   1.000
_cell.length_c   1.000
_cell.angle_alpha   90.00
_cell.angle_beta   90.00
_cell.angle_gamma   90.00
#
_symmetry.space_group_name_H-M   'P 1'
#
loop_
_entity.id
_entity.type
_entity.pdbx_description
1 polymer ?
#
loop_
_entity_poly.entity_id
_entity_poly.type
_entity_poly.pdbx_seq_one_letter_code
_entity_poly.pdbx_strand_id
1 'polypeptide(L)'
;MLRWPRSLFLKFFLTFWLATLLAFVAGRFVMDWAGFGPRKERPRVIDVRPVPGTRPVFPPDAPPFTPPAPGSWPGASEAMPGGPASSTSAASPGASMGALPGLRQRPAGPPPPGPVGQYFLLVPVISGVLSSLLASLALAWYLTKPLRHLHWGVDRVADGRFDTRIRPRLGRRRDEIVDLADRFDHMTEQLQQLTEARTRLFHDLSHELRSPLGRMRAAMGLIRQDPSEAGAMVERIDREIERLDGLVNELLTLHRLEAGASHQRNDQIDLIELLQGIAEDAGF
;
A
#
# COMPACT_ATOMS: atom_id res chain seq x y z
N MET A 1 -1.09 26.02 3.69
CA MET A 1 -1.23 25.73 5.14
C MET A 1 -1.37 24.23 5.33
N LEU A 2 -0.28 23.60 5.77
CA LEU A 2 -0.12 22.15 5.93
C LEU A 2 -0.50 21.72 7.35
N ARG A 3 -0.98 20.46 7.49
CA ARG A 3 -1.14 19.60 8.70
C ARG A 3 -2.62 19.27 8.97
N TRP A 4 -3.07 18.01 8.88
CA TRP A 4 -2.53 16.79 9.52
C TRP A 4 -2.69 15.55 8.63
N PRO A 5 -1.60 14.82 8.29
CA PRO A 5 -1.62 13.73 7.31
C PRO A 5 -1.50 12.34 7.97
N ARG A 6 -2.15 11.33 7.36
CA ARG A 6 -1.84 9.86 7.23
C ARG A 6 -1.26 9.05 8.38
N SER A 7 -0.90 9.68 9.48
CA SER A 7 0.09 9.17 10.39
C SER A 7 -0.52 8.69 11.67
N LEU A 8 -1.73 9.06 12.09
CA LEU A 8 -2.25 8.58 13.37
C LEU A 8 -2.58 7.09 13.36
N PHE A 9 -3.37 6.58 12.40
CA PHE A 9 -3.67 5.14 12.33
C PHE A 9 -2.44 4.30 12.03
N LEU A 10 -1.63 4.72 11.04
CA LEU A 10 -0.38 4.03 10.71
C LEU A 10 0.66 4.15 11.84
N LYS A 11 0.73 5.26 12.58
CA LYS A 11 1.56 5.40 13.79
C LYS A 11 1.04 4.49 14.87
N PHE A 12 -0.26 4.48 15.19
CA PHE A 12 -0.80 3.59 16.22
C PHE A 12 -0.54 2.13 15.89
N PHE A 13 -0.78 1.76 14.63
CA PHE A 13 -0.50 0.44 14.11
C PHE A 13 1.00 0.10 14.18
N LEU A 14 1.87 0.98 13.67
CA LEU A 14 3.32 0.81 13.68
C LEU A 14 3.89 0.82 15.11
N THR A 15 3.36 1.64 16.01
CA THR A 15 3.74 1.68 17.43
C THR A 15 3.33 0.42 18.14
N PHE A 16 2.14 -0.11 17.86
CA PHE A 16 1.70 -1.40 18.39
C PHE A 16 2.60 -2.52 17.88
N TRP A 17 2.96 -2.48 16.59
CA TRP A 17 3.87 -3.44 15.98
C TRP A 17 5.29 -3.36 16.55
N LEU A 18 5.83 -2.15 16.71
CA LEU A 18 7.16 -1.90 17.25
C LEU A 18 7.23 -2.25 18.74
N ALA A 19 6.16 -2.02 19.50
CA ALA A 19 6.03 -2.48 20.88
C ALA A 19 5.98 -4.01 20.97
N THR A 20 5.25 -4.68 20.06
CA THR A 20 5.16 -6.15 20.02
C THR A 20 6.51 -6.76 19.64
N LEU A 21 7.20 -6.18 18.66
CA LEU A 21 8.56 -6.57 18.27
C LEU A 21 9.57 -6.34 19.40
N LEU A 22 9.51 -5.17 20.05
CA LEU A 22 10.37 -4.82 21.18
C LEU A 22 10.16 -5.78 22.35
N ALA A 23 8.90 -6.09 22.68
CA ALA A 23 8.56 -7.07 23.72
C ALA A 23 9.08 -8.47 23.37
N PHE A 24 9.02 -8.86 22.09
CA PHE A 24 9.58 -10.14 21.63
C PHE A 24 11.11 -10.18 21.72
N VAL A 25 11.79 -9.13 21.27
CA VAL A 25 13.26 -9.00 21.34
C VAL A 25 13.72 -8.94 22.79
N ALA A 26 13.05 -8.18 23.64
CA ALA A 26 13.31 -8.11 25.08
C ALA A 26 13.09 -9.47 25.76
N GLY A 27 12.01 -10.18 25.42
CA GLY A 27 11.75 -11.52 25.92
C GLY A 27 12.85 -12.52 25.54
N ARG A 28 13.36 -12.44 24.30
CA ARG A 28 14.51 -13.25 23.87
C ARG A 28 15.79 -12.88 24.63
N PHE A 29 16.06 -11.59 24.80
CA PHE A 29 17.25 -11.09 25.49
C PHE A 29 17.26 -11.49 26.97
N VAL A 30 16.14 -11.34 27.67
CA VAL A 30 16.00 -11.77 29.07
C VAL A 30 16.23 -13.27 29.23
N MET A 31 15.78 -14.08 28.27
CA MET A 31 16.02 -15.54 28.25
C MET A 31 17.50 -15.91 28.05
N ASP A 32 18.19 -15.22 27.13
CA ASP A 32 19.63 -15.40 26.92
C ASP A 32 20.42 -14.97 28.17
N TRP A 33 20.00 -13.88 28.83
CA TRP A 33 20.59 -13.39 30.08
C TRP A 33 20.32 -14.30 31.29
N ALA A 34 19.10 -14.85 31.40
CA ALA A 34 18.70 -15.79 32.44
C ALA A 34 19.33 -17.19 32.29
N GLY A 35 20.11 -17.42 31.23
CA GLY A 35 20.89 -18.65 31.05
C GLY A 35 20.09 -19.85 30.55
N PHE A 36 18.92 -19.63 29.93
CA PHE A 36 18.13 -20.67 29.27
C PHE A 36 18.62 -21.02 27.85
N GLY A 37 19.74 -20.44 27.41
CA GLY A 37 20.46 -20.86 26.21
C GLY A 37 21.13 -22.24 26.37
N PRO A 38 21.47 -22.94 25.28
CA PRO A 38 22.09 -24.27 25.35
C PRO A 38 23.35 -24.19 26.21
N ARG A 39 23.34 -24.88 27.36
CA ARG A 39 24.51 -24.94 28.26
C ARG A 39 25.71 -25.40 27.44
N LYS A 40 26.70 -24.52 27.28
CA LYS A 40 28.03 -24.93 26.82
C LYS A 40 28.56 -25.92 27.86
N GLU A 41 28.54 -27.20 27.54
CA GLU A 41 29.06 -28.25 28.40
C GLU A 41 30.52 -27.90 28.74
N ARG A 42 30.79 -27.61 30.02
CA ARG A 42 32.16 -27.46 30.48
C ARG A 42 32.79 -28.84 30.47
N PRO A 43 34.02 -29.03 29.93
CA PRO A 43 34.69 -30.31 30.01
C PRO A 43 34.82 -30.69 31.48
N ARG A 44 34.17 -31.79 31.86
CA ARG A 44 34.22 -32.32 33.23
C ARG A 44 35.62 -32.86 33.45
N VAL A 45 36.44 -32.14 34.19
CA VAL A 45 37.71 -32.69 34.71
C VAL A 45 37.32 -33.84 35.63
N ILE A 46 37.67 -35.05 35.23
CA ILE A 46 37.45 -36.26 36.02
C ILE A 46 38.44 -36.19 37.18
N ASP A 47 37.95 -35.83 38.37
CA ASP A 47 38.74 -35.89 39.60
C ASP A 47 38.77 -37.35 40.06
N VAL A 48 39.87 -38.05 39.75
CA VAL A 48 40.06 -39.44 40.18
C VAL A 48 40.52 -39.43 41.63
N ARG A 49 39.57 -39.53 42.56
CA ARG A 49 39.92 -39.80 43.96
C ARG A 49 40.29 -41.27 44.15
N PRO A 50 41.44 -41.59 44.78
CA PRO A 50 41.75 -42.97 45.15
C PRO A 50 40.72 -43.46 46.18
N VAL A 51 40.19 -44.67 45.95
CA VAL A 51 39.23 -45.32 46.86
C VAL A 51 39.96 -45.67 48.17
N PRO A 52 39.47 -45.24 49.35
CA PRO A 52 40.11 -45.59 50.61
C PRO A 52 40.04 -47.10 50.84
N GLY A 53 41.20 -47.74 51.07
CA GLY A 53 41.30 -49.15 51.44
C GLY A 53 41.85 -50.09 50.36
N THR A 54 42.13 -49.61 49.14
CA THR A 54 42.85 -50.41 48.14
C THR A 54 44.35 -50.16 48.23
N ARG A 55 45.11 -51.15 48.71
CA ARG A 55 46.57 -51.14 48.52
C ARG A 55 46.88 -51.57 47.08
N PRO A 56 47.69 -50.82 46.33
CA PRO A 56 48.14 -51.29 45.02
C PRO A 56 48.96 -52.57 45.22
N VAL A 57 48.49 -53.68 44.66
CA VAL A 57 49.25 -54.93 44.61
C VAL A 57 50.23 -54.80 43.45
N PHE A 58 51.50 -54.61 43.76
CA PHE A 58 52.57 -54.66 42.77
C PHE A 58 52.97 -56.12 42.52
N PRO A 59 53.25 -56.52 41.27
CA PRO A 59 53.82 -57.83 40.99
C PRO A 59 55.20 -57.97 41.68
N PRO A 60 55.57 -59.19 42.13
CA PRO A 60 56.75 -59.42 42.97
C PRO A 60 58.09 -59.03 42.32
N ASP A 61 58.11 -58.80 41.01
CA ASP A 61 59.34 -58.58 40.24
C ASP A 61 59.45 -57.15 39.66
N ALA A 62 58.63 -56.20 40.16
CA ALA A 62 58.70 -54.81 39.69
C ALA A 62 59.99 -54.12 40.19
N PRO A 63 60.75 -53.42 39.32
CA PRO A 63 61.92 -52.67 39.75
C PRO A 63 61.51 -51.54 40.72
N PRO A 64 62.37 -51.17 41.70
CA PRO A 64 62.05 -50.11 42.65
C PRO A 64 61.77 -48.80 41.93
N PHE A 65 60.61 -48.20 42.22
CA PHE A 65 60.20 -46.91 41.67
C PHE A 65 61.16 -45.80 42.15
N THR A 66 61.93 -45.23 41.24
CA THR A 66 62.67 -43.99 41.47
C THR A 66 61.81 -42.81 40.99
N PRO A 67 61.36 -41.92 41.89
CA PRO A 67 60.61 -40.73 41.45
C PRO A 67 61.52 -39.84 40.57
N PRO A 68 61.00 -39.25 39.48
CA PRO A 68 61.75 -38.29 38.69
C PRO A 68 62.05 -37.02 39.50
N ALA A 69 63.18 -36.37 39.20
CA ALA A 69 63.59 -35.13 39.89
C ALA A 69 62.50 -34.05 39.77
N PRO A 70 62.29 -33.22 40.82
CA PRO A 70 61.29 -32.16 40.78
C PRO A 70 61.58 -31.21 39.60
N GLY A 71 60.66 -31.17 38.62
CA GLY A 71 60.76 -30.32 37.44
C GLY A 71 60.71 -31.03 36.08
N SER A 72 60.84 -32.36 36.02
CA SER A 72 60.85 -33.11 34.75
C SER A 72 59.50 -33.78 34.39
N TRP A 73 58.37 -33.18 34.80
CA TRP A 73 57.06 -33.70 34.43
C TRP A 73 56.81 -33.49 32.92
N PRO A 74 56.59 -34.55 32.13
CA PRO A 74 56.29 -34.40 30.72
C PRO A 74 54.89 -33.80 30.58
N GLY A 75 54.82 -32.56 30.11
CA GLY A 75 53.56 -31.86 29.82
C GLY A 75 53.41 -30.47 30.46
N ALA A 76 54.39 -30.00 31.23
CA ALA A 76 54.40 -28.64 31.76
C ALA A 76 55.37 -27.73 30.99
N SER A 77 55.18 -27.58 29.68
CA SER A 77 55.85 -26.53 28.89
C SER A 77 54.82 -25.76 28.07
N GLU A 78 54.59 -24.52 28.52
CA GLU A 78 54.28 -23.32 27.76
C GLU A 78 53.27 -23.40 26.60
N ALA A 79 52.09 -22.84 26.87
CA ALA A 79 51.24 -22.27 25.83
C ALA A 79 51.84 -20.95 25.35
N MET A 80 52.40 -20.93 24.13
CA MET A 80 52.53 -19.74 23.29
C MET A 80 52.33 -20.12 21.80
N PRO A 81 51.86 -19.20 20.94
CA PRO A 81 51.18 -19.54 19.70
C PRO A 81 52.11 -19.52 18.48
N GLY A 82 51.99 -20.54 17.62
CA GLY A 82 52.51 -20.51 16.25
C GLY A 82 53.46 -21.65 15.90
N GLY A 83 53.02 -22.54 15.01
CA GLY A 83 53.85 -23.56 14.36
C GLY A 83 53.21 -24.96 14.39
N PRO A 84 53.22 -25.73 13.27
CA PRO A 84 52.51 -26.99 13.19
C PRO A 84 53.30 -28.09 13.91
N ALA A 85 52.71 -28.69 14.95
CA ALA A 85 53.27 -29.85 15.62
C ALA A 85 52.97 -31.12 14.82
N SER A 86 53.94 -31.60 14.04
CA SER A 86 54.02 -32.98 13.60
C SER A 86 54.62 -33.83 14.71
N SER A 87 53.80 -34.56 15.46
CA SER A 87 54.25 -35.59 16.41
C SER A 87 54.41 -36.92 15.69
N THR A 88 55.64 -37.30 15.36
CA THR A 88 55.96 -38.69 14.96
C THR A 88 56.18 -39.51 16.24
N SER A 89 55.16 -40.26 16.65
CA SER A 89 55.27 -41.27 17.71
C SER A 89 55.66 -42.60 17.07
N ALA A 90 56.94 -42.96 17.16
CA ALA A 90 57.41 -44.30 16.79
C ALA A 90 57.00 -45.31 17.87
N ALA A 91 56.19 -46.27 17.44
CA ALA A 91 55.73 -47.39 18.23
C ALA A 91 56.87 -48.36 18.61
N SER A 92 56.68 -49.10 19.68
CA SER A 92 57.17 -50.48 19.74
C SER A 92 56.12 -51.41 20.40
N PRO A 93 56.01 -52.66 19.94
CA PRO A 93 54.79 -53.44 20.03
C PRO A 93 54.92 -54.68 20.94
N GLY A 94 53.79 -55.16 21.47
CA GLY A 94 53.67 -56.56 21.84
C GLY A 94 52.76 -56.87 23.03
N ALA A 95 51.74 -57.68 22.72
CA ALA A 95 51.00 -58.58 23.61
C ALA A 95 49.81 -58.00 24.40
N SER A 96 48.68 -58.02 23.70
CA SER A 96 47.31 -58.08 24.20
C SER A 96 47.07 -59.24 25.18
N MET A 97 46.23 -59.00 26.20
CA MET A 97 44.84 -59.50 26.30
C MET A 97 44.47 -59.87 27.74
N GLY A 98 43.42 -59.24 28.25
CA GLY A 98 42.86 -59.50 29.58
C GLY A 98 41.71 -58.53 29.88
N ALA A 99 40.78 -58.40 28.94
CA ALA A 99 39.56 -57.62 29.11
C ALA A 99 38.46 -58.49 29.71
N LEU A 100 37.85 -58.06 30.83
CA LEU A 100 36.51 -58.47 31.28
C LEU A 100 35.92 -57.38 32.21
N PRO A 101 34.58 -57.28 32.34
CA PRO A 101 33.84 -56.16 31.80
C PRO A 101 33.18 -55.32 32.89
N GLY A 102 33.60 -54.07 33.05
CA GLY A 102 33.04 -53.13 34.02
C GLY A 102 32.55 -51.85 33.35
N LEU A 103 31.30 -51.88 32.87
CA LEU A 103 30.46 -50.74 32.51
C LEU A 103 31.18 -49.57 31.80
N ARG A 104 31.37 -49.71 30.48
CA ARG A 104 31.51 -48.54 29.60
C ARG A 104 30.20 -47.76 29.70
N GLN A 105 30.13 -46.79 30.60
CA GLN A 105 29.01 -45.87 30.69
C GLN A 105 28.87 -45.23 29.31
N ARG A 106 27.82 -45.62 28.56
CA ARG A 106 27.41 -44.86 27.38
C ARG A 106 27.21 -43.43 27.87
N PRO A 107 27.85 -42.41 27.28
CA PRO A 107 27.46 -41.04 27.57
C PRO A 107 25.95 -40.97 27.33
N ALA A 108 25.20 -40.61 28.37
CA ALA A 108 23.78 -40.37 28.21
C ALA A 108 23.63 -39.36 27.08
N GLY A 109 22.97 -39.74 25.99
CA GLY A 109 22.69 -38.82 24.90
C GLY A 109 21.98 -37.58 25.45
N PRO A 110 22.08 -36.42 24.79
CA PRO A 110 21.38 -35.22 25.23
C PRO A 110 19.90 -35.58 25.50
N PRO A 111 19.33 -35.17 26.64
CA PRO A 111 17.93 -35.45 26.92
C PRO A 111 17.09 -34.93 25.75
N PRO A 112 16.10 -35.68 25.26
CA PRO A 112 15.23 -35.20 24.18
C PRO A 112 14.67 -33.85 24.61
N PRO A 113 14.62 -32.84 23.70
CA PRO A 113 14.07 -31.54 24.05
C PRO A 113 12.66 -31.75 24.60
N GLY A 114 12.46 -31.38 25.87
CA GLY A 114 11.15 -31.45 26.50
C GLY A 114 10.14 -30.61 25.70
N PRO A 115 8.83 -30.90 25.79
CA PRO A 115 7.80 -30.23 25.00
C PRO A 115 7.85 -28.69 25.10
N VAL A 116 8.40 -28.16 26.20
CA VAL A 116 8.60 -26.73 26.47
C VAL A 116 9.48 -26.02 25.42
N GLY A 117 10.47 -26.70 24.83
CA GLY A 117 11.35 -26.12 23.81
C GLY A 117 10.67 -25.93 22.45
N GLN A 118 9.68 -26.77 22.12
CA GLN A 118 8.94 -26.70 20.86
C GLN A 118 7.93 -25.54 20.85
N TYR A 119 7.19 -25.34 21.95
CA TYR A 119 6.21 -24.25 22.07
C TYR A 119 6.88 -22.87 22.07
N PHE A 120 8.12 -22.77 22.53
CA PHE A 120 8.90 -21.53 22.58
C PHE A 120 9.14 -20.90 21.19
N LEU A 121 9.39 -21.72 20.16
CA LEU A 121 9.57 -21.23 18.78
C LEU A 121 8.25 -20.92 18.09
N LEU A 122 7.16 -21.60 18.46
CA LEU A 122 5.86 -21.45 17.81
C LEU A 122 5.09 -20.20 18.26
N VAL A 123 5.17 -19.83 19.55
CA VAL A 123 4.47 -18.67 20.12
C VAL A 123 4.72 -17.37 19.32
N PRO A 124 5.96 -16.96 19.00
CA PRO A 124 6.19 -15.71 18.27
C PRO A 124 5.81 -15.77 16.79
N VAL A 125 5.93 -16.95 16.19
CA VAL A 125 5.50 -17.17 14.81
C VAL A 125 3.97 -17.01 14.73
N ILE A 126 3.24 -17.66 15.65
CA ILE A 126 1.78 -17.57 15.72
C ILE A 126 1.33 -16.14 16.02
N SER A 127 1.97 -15.44 16.97
CA SER A 127 1.61 -14.04 17.26
C SER A 127 1.89 -13.12 16.08
N GLY A 128 2.99 -13.33 15.35
CA GLY A 128 3.33 -12.57 14.15
C GLY A 128 2.34 -12.80 13.01
N VAL A 129 1.95 -14.07 12.77
CA VAL A 129 0.94 -14.45 11.78
C VAL A 129 -0.42 -13.84 12.14
N LEU A 130 -0.87 -13.99 13.39
CA LEU A 130 -2.16 -13.48 13.84
C LEU A 130 -2.23 -11.95 13.75
N SER A 131 -1.15 -11.28 14.14
CA SER A 131 -1.05 -9.82 14.04
C SER A 131 -1.06 -9.33 12.59
N SER A 132 -0.34 -10.03 11.70
CA SER A 132 -0.30 -9.70 10.26
C SER A 132 -1.66 -9.91 9.60
N LEU A 133 -2.38 -10.96 10.00
CA LEU A 133 -3.73 -11.23 9.53
C LEU A 133 -4.69 -10.11 9.97
N LEU A 134 -4.71 -9.76 11.26
CA LEU A 134 -5.55 -8.69 11.80
C LEU A 134 -5.25 -7.34 11.13
N ALA A 135 -3.97 -7.03 10.92
CA ALA A 135 -3.52 -5.83 10.21
C ALA A 135 -4.06 -5.76 8.77
N SER A 136 -3.91 -6.85 8.03
CA SER A 136 -4.36 -6.96 6.65
C SER A 136 -5.88 -6.77 6.55
N LEU A 137 -6.64 -7.42 7.45
CA LEU A 137 -8.09 -7.26 7.50
C LEU A 137 -8.50 -5.82 7.85
N ALA A 138 -7.84 -5.20 8.81
CA ALA A 138 -8.12 -3.81 9.20
C ALA A 138 -7.83 -2.83 8.05
N LEU A 139 -6.71 -3.01 7.34
CA LEU A 139 -6.34 -2.18 6.20
C LEU A 139 -7.31 -2.37 5.03
N ALA A 140 -7.67 -3.62 4.72
CA ALA A 140 -8.67 -3.93 3.71
C ALA A 140 -10.00 -3.23 4.02
N TRP A 141 -10.49 -3.32 5.27
CA TRP A 141 -11.71 -2.61 5.69
C TRP A 141 -11.59 -1.09 5.59
N TYR A 142 -10.43 -0.54 5.94
CA TYR A 142 -10.17 0.90 5.87
C TYR A 142 -10.26 1.45 4.44
N LEU A 143 -9.75 0.70 3.45
CA LEU A 143 -9.70 1.11 2.04
C LEU A 143 -10.96 0.74 1.25
N THR A 144 -11.48 -0.48 1.43
CA THR A 144 -12.62 -0.97 0.64
C THR A 144 -13.91 -0.21 0.95
N LYS A 145 -14.14 0.19 2.21
CA LYS A 145 -15.35 0.91 2.60
C LYS A 145 -15.52 2.24 1.84
N PRO A 146 -14.54 3.18 1.82
CA PRO A 146 -14.66 4.41 1.04
C PRO A 146 -14.68 4.18 -0.47
N LEU A 147 -13.93 3.21 -0.98
CA LEU A 147 -13.97 2.87 -2.42
C LEU A 147 -15.36 2.43 -2.86
N ARG A 148 -16.11 1.72 -2.01
CA ARG A 148 -17.49 1.34 -2.31
C ARG A 148 -18.44 2.55 -2.37
N HIS A 149 -18.20 3.59 -1.57
CA HIS A 149 -18.95 4.84 -1.68
C HIS A 149 -18.63 5.60 -2.98
N LEU A 150 -17.36 5.55 -3.42
CA LEU A 150 -16.94 6.13 -4.69
C LEU A 150 -17.53 5.38 -5.88
N HIS A 151 -17.45 4.06 -5.89
CA HIS A 151 -18.08 3.21 -6.91
C HIS A 151 -19.58 3.50 -7.03
N TRP A 152 -20.29 3.49 -5.90
CA TRP A 152 -21.72 3.84 -5.86
C TRP A 152 -22.00 5.24 -6.41
N GLY A 153 -21.13 6.21 -6.11
CA GLY A 153 -21.29 7.58 -6.62
C GLY A 153 -21.11 7.64 -8.13
N VAL A 154 -20.07 6.98 -8.64
CA VAL A 154 -19.79 6.88 -10.08
C VAL A 154 -20.93 6.19 -10.82
N ASP A 155 -21.44 5.07 -10.31
CA ASP A 155 -22.59 4.37 -10.92
C ASP A 155 -23.81 5.28 -11.04
N ARG A 156 -24.10 6.06 -9.99
CA ARG A 156 -25.24 6.99 -10.03
C ARG A 156 -25.06 8.11 -11.03
N VAL A 157 -23.85 8.63 -11.16
CA VAL A 157 -23.51 9.64 -12.18
C VAL A 157 -23.61 9.04 -13.58
N ALA A 158 -23.19 7.78 -13.76
CA ALA A 158 -23.37 7.05 -15.01
C ALA A 158 -24.86 6.84 -15.35
N ASP A 159 -25.73 6.68 -14.34
CA ASP A 159 -27.19 6.68 -14.51
C ASP A 159 -27.80 8.08 -14.77
N GLY A 160 -26.97 9.13 -14.90
CA GLY A 160 -27.42 10.51 -15.13
C GLY A 160 -27.86 11.27 -13.87
N ARG A 161 -27.55 10.77 -12.66
CA ARG A 161 -27.93 11.39 -11.38
C ARG A 161 -26.81 12.27 -10.83
N PHE A 162 -26.70 13.49 -11.39
CA PHE A 162 -25.64 14.46 -11.08
C PHE A 162 -25.82 15.19 -9.74
N ASP A 163 -26.94 15.02 -9.05
CA ASP A 163 -27.19 15.48 -7.67
C ASP A 163 -26.40 14.68 -6.60
N THR A 164 -25.74 13.61 -7.04
CA THR A 164 -25.02 12.69 -6.15
C THR A 164 -23.79 13.35 -5.54
N ARG A 165 -23.65 13.26 -4.21
CA ARG A 165 -22.48 13.73 -3.45
C ARG A 165 -21.89 12.64 -2.54
N ILE A 166 -20.57 12.52 -2.51
CA ILE A 166 -19.84 11.50 -1.77
C ILE A 166 -19.31 12.04 -0.45
N ARG A 167 -18.86 13.30 -0.40
CA ARG A 167 -18.25 13.88 0.81
C ARG A 167 -19.09 13.71 2.09
N PRO A 168 -20.42 13.91 2.08
CA PRO A 168 -21.25 13.68 3.27
C PRO A 168 -21.20 12.25 3.80
N ARG A 169 -20.96 11.25 2.93
CA ARG A 169 -20.89 9.82 3.29
C ARG A 169 -19.54 9.43 3.93
N LEU A 170 -18.51 10.25 3.75
CA LEU A 170 -17.17 10.03 4.33
C LEU A 170 -17.05 10.56 5.77
N GLY A 171 -18.07 11.28 6.26
CA GLY A 171 -18.14 11.78 7.63
C GLY A 171 -17.04 12.79 7.93
N ARG A 172 -16.32 12.61 9.05
CA ARG A 172 -15.27 13.52 9.53
C ARG A 172 -13.86 13.14 9.06
N ARG A 173 -13.73 12.26 8.05
CA ARG A 173 -12.41 11.92 7.47
C ARG A 173 -11.74 13.17 6.91
N ARG A 174 -10.41 13.15 6.88
CA ARG A 174 -9.53 14.23 6.37
C ARG A 174 -8.28 13.65 5.73
N ASP A 175 -8.47 12.65 4.88
CA ASP A 175 -7.42 11.97 4.11
C ASP A 175 -7.60 12.25 2.62
N GLU A 176 -6.68 11.73 1.80
CA GLU A 176 -6.66 11.95 0.34
C GLU A 176 -7.91 11.43 -0.36
N ILE A 177 -8.62 10.49 0.27
CA ILE A 177 -9.91 9.99 -0.20
C ILE A 177 -10.98 11.08 -0.11
N VAL A 178 -10.93 11.94 0.91
CA VAL A 178 -11.83 13.10 1.03
C VAL A 178 -11.51 14.13 -0.04
N ASP A 179 -10.23 14.40 -0.30
CA ASP A 179 -9.84 15.30 -1.39
C ASP A 179 -10.30 14.76 -2.76
N LEU A 180 -10.27 13.45 -2.97
CA LEU A 180 -10.81 12.81 -4.17
C LEU A 180 -12.33 12.92 -4.24
N ALA A 181 -13.03 12.71 -3.12
CA ALA A 181 -14.48 12.87 -3.06
C ALA A 181 -14.90 14.32 -3.32
N ASP A 182 -14.12 15.29 -2.85
CA ASP A 182 -14.32 16.71 -3.16
C ASP A 182 -14.20 17.01 -4.64
N ARG A 183 -13.16 16.49 -5.29
CA ARG A 183 -12.97 16.65 -6.74
C ARG A 183 -14.10 15.97 -7.52
N PHE A 184 -14.55 14.80 -7.08
CA PHE A 184 -15.70 14.13 -7.66
C PHE A 184 -16.99 14.96 -7.51
N ASP A 185 -17.24 15.49 -6.31
CA ASP A 185 -18.43 16.31 -6.02
C ASP A 185 -18.43 17.60 -6.86
N HIS A 186 -17.26 18.20 -7.07
CA HIS A 186 -17.12 19.36 -7.95
C HIS A 186 -17.35 19.02 -9.44
N MET A 187 -16.76 17.92 -9.92
CA MET A 187 -16.98 17.44 -11.29
C MET A 187 -18.48 17.16 -11.55
N THR A 188 -19.16 16.53 -10.59
CA THR A 188 -20.60 16.22 -10.72
C THR A 188 -21.47 17.46 -10.70
N GLU A 189 -21.11 18.48 -9.91
CA GLU A 189 -21.75 19.79 -9.95
C GLU A 189 -21.60 20.47 -11.32
N GLN A 190 -20.40 20.43 -11.91
CA GLN A 190 -20.17 20.97 -13.27
C GLN A 190 -21.01 20.23 -14.32
N LEU A 191 -21.05 18.88 -14.26
CA LEU A 191 -21.89 18.08 -15.16
C LEU A 191 -23.39 18.40 -15.00
N GLN A 192 -23.84 18.61 -13.76
CA GLN A 192 -25.21 19.03 -13.48
C GLN A 192 -25.53 20.37 -14.15
N GLN A 193 -24.68 21.39 -13.95
CA GLN A 193 -24.87 22.72 -14.52
C GLN A 193 -24.87 22.68 -16.05
N LEU A 194 -23.96 21.92 -16.67
CA LEU A 194 -23.90 21.74 -18.12
C LEU A 194 -25.17 21.07 -18.67
N THR A 195 -25.67 20.05 -17.97
CA THR A 195 -26.88 19.34 -18.37
C THR A 195 -28.11 20.24 -18.24
N GLU A 196 -28.24 20.99 -17.15
CA GLU A 196 -29.33 21.95 -16.93
C GLU A 196 -29.30 23.10 -17.93
N ALA A 197 -28.13 23.61 -18.29
CA ALA A 197 -27.97 24.62 -19.34
C ALA A 197 -28.42 24.08 -20.71
N ARG A 198 -27.98 22.87 -21.08
CA ARG A 198 -28.38 22.20 -22.31
C ARG A 198 -29.90 21.99 -22.40
N THR A 199 -30.53 21.52 -21.32
CA THR A 199 -31.98 21.29 -21.29
C THR A 199 -32.76 22.58 -21.42
N ARG A 200 -32.34 23.66 -20.76
CA ARG A 200 -32.95 25.00 -20.90
C ARG A 200 -32.84 25.51 -22.34
N LEU A 201 -31.65 25.40 -22.93
CA LEU A 201 -31.43 25.79 -24.33
C LEU A 201 -32.39 25.05 -25.28
N PHE A 202 -32.51 23.72 -25.17
CA PHE A 202 -33.44 22.98 -26.04
C PHE A 202 -34.90 23.35 -25.83
N HIS A 203 -35.28 23.65 -24.59
CA HIS A 203 -36.62 24.14 -24.28
C HIS A 203 -36.88 25.48 -24.98
N ASP A 204 -35.95 26.42 -24.87
CA ASP A 204 -36.10 27.76 -25.43
C ASP A 204 -36.08 27.73 -26.96
N LEU A 205 -35.17 26.95 -27.55
CA LEU A 205 -35.14 26.67 -28.99
C LEU A 205 -36.47 26.06 -29.47
N SER A 206 -37.05 25.13 -28.72
CA SER A 206 -38.32 24.51 -29.11
C SER A 206 -39.46 25.53 -29.14
N HIS A 207 -39.49 26.48 -28.21
CA HIS A 207 -40.50 27.55 -28.20
C HIS A 207 -40.29 28.55 -29.34
N GLU A 208 -39.05 29.01 -29.53
CA GLU A 208 -38.71 29.97 -30.58
C GLU A 208 -38.93 29.40 -31.99
N LEU A 209 -38.74 28.10 -32.20
CA LEU A 209 -39.02 27.43 -33.49
C LEU A 209 -40.52 27.12 -33.69
N ARG A 210 -41.25 26.80 -32.62
CA ARG A 210 -42.68 26.46 -32.72
C ARG A 210 -43.53 27.66 -33.15
N SER A 211 -43.14 28.86 -32.73
CA SER A 211 -43.81 30.12 -33.02
C SER A 211 -43.87 30.45 -34.55
N PRO A 212 -42.74 30.55 -35.29
CA PRO A 212 -42.74 30.78 -36.73
C PRO A 212 -43.36 29.61 -37.50
N LEU A 213 -43.14 28.36 -37.07
CA LEU A 213 -43.82 27.19 -37.66
C LEU A 213 -45.35 27.25 -37.52
N GLY A 214 -45.86 27.78 -36.40
CA GLY A 214 -47.29 28.03 -36.21
C GLY A 214 -47.80 29.10 -37.16
N ARG A 215 -47.07 30.20 -37.31
CA ARG A 215 -47.42 31.31 -38.22
C ARG A 215 -47.42 30.87 -39.68
N MET A 216 -46.42 30.11 -40.12
CA MET A 216 -46.37 29.56 -41.49
C MET A 216 -47.54 28.61 -41.76
N ARG A 217 -47.90 27.75 -40.81
CA ARG A 217 -49.08 26.87 -40.95
C ARG A 217 -50.39 27.66 -41.05
N ALA A 218 -50.53 28.73 -40.28
CA ALA A 218 -51.70 29.61 -40.36
C ALA A 218 -51.77 30.32 -41.71
N ALA A 219 -50.66 30.87 -42.20
CA ALA A 219 -50.56 31.49 -43.52
C ALA A 219 -50.94 30.50 -44.63
N MET A 220 -50.40 29.27 -44.61
CA MET A 220 -50.80 28.22 -45.56
C MET A 220 -52.28 27.86 -45.48
N GLY A 221 -52.88 27.89 -44.28
CA GLY A 221 -54.31 27.68 -44.09
C GLY A 221 -55.16 28.76 -44.76
N LEU A 222 -54.74 30.02 -44.66
CA LEU A 222 -55.41 31.16 -45.30
C LEU A 222 -55.30 31.10 -46.83
N ILE A 223 -54.13 30.74 -47.38
CA ILE A 223 -53.95 30.51 -48.84
C ILE A 223 -54.95 29.48 -49.36
N ARG A 224 -55.20 28.42 -48.58
CA ARG A 224 -56.16 27.36 -48.96
C ARG A 224 -57.62 27.81 -48.89
N GLN A 225 -57.94 28.78 -48.03
CA GLN A 225 -59.29 29.33 -47.89
C GLN A 225 -59.58 30.39 -48.95
N ASP A 226 -58.62 31.29 -49.20
CA ASP A 226 -58.73 32.35 -50.19
C ASP A 226 -57.44 32.44 -51.04
N PRO A 227 -57.46 31.92 -52.28
CA PRO A 227 -56.31 32.00 -53.18
C PRO A 227 -55.95 33.44 -53.60
N SER A 228 -56.85 34.41 -53.43
CA SER A 228 -56.56 35.81 -53.80
C SER A 228 -55.54 36.46 -52.85
N GLU A 229 -55.46 35.99 -51.60
CA GLU A 229 -54.47 36.43 -50.62
C GLU A 229 -53.12 35.70 -50.72
N ALA A 230 -52.96 34.80 -51.70
CA ALA A 230 -51.80 33.92 -51.79
C ALA A 230 -50.47 34.67 -51.83
N GLY A 231 -50.38 35.77 -52.58
CA GLY A 231 -49.15 36.57 -52.68
C GLY A 231 -48.70 37.12 -51.32
N ALA A 232 -49.62 37.74 -50.57
CA ALA A 232 -49.32 38.32 -49.25
C ALA A 232 -48.96 37.25 -48.20
N MET A 233 -49.61 36.08 -48.26
CA MET A 233 -49.31 34.98 -47.34
C MET A 233 -47.99 34.27 -47.68
N VAL A 234 -47.63 34.13 -48.95
CA VAL A 234 -46.31 33.62 -49.37
C VAL A 234 -45.20 34.53 -48.87
N GLU A 235 -45.33 35.85 -49.07
CA GLU A 235 -44.35 36.82 -48.56
C GLU A 235 -44.23 36.78 -47.02
N ARG A 236 -45.35 36.49 -46.33
CA ARG A 236 -45.34 36.26 -44.89
C ARG A 236 -44.62 34.98 -44.50
N ILE A 237 -44.74 33.91 -45.29
CA ILE A 237 -43.99 32.66 -45.07
C ILE A 237 -42.49 32.91 -45.29
N ASP A 238 -42.10 33.61 -46.35
CA ASP A 238 -40.70 33.92 -46.64
C ASP A 238 -40.03 34.69 -45.49
N ARG A 239 -40.72 35.69 -44.91
CA ARG A 239 -40.22 36.41 -43.72
C ARG A 239 -40.03 35.50 -42.50
N GLU A 240 -40.87 34.48 -42.31
CA GLU A 240 -40.69 33.53 -41.21
C GLU A 240 -39.54 32.56 -41.49
N ILE A 241 -39.25 32.24 -42.75
CA ILE A 241 -38.07 31.46 -43.15
C ILE A 241 -36.79 32.25 -42.88
N GLU A 242 -36.72 33.53 -43.30
CA GLU A 242 -35.60 34.42 -43.00
C GLU A 242 -35.35 34.54 -41.49
N ARG A 243 -36.43 34.64 -40.70
CA ARG A 243 -36.33 34.67 -39.24
C ARG A 243 -35.77 33.38 -38.65
N LEU A 244 -36.15 32.21 -39.20
CA LEU A 244 -35.60 30.92 -38.77
C LEU A 244 -34.11 30.80 -39.12
N ASP A 245 -33.69 31.26 -40.30
CA ASP A 245 -32.28 31.28 -40.69
C ASP A 245 -31.45 32.17 -39.74
N GLY A 246 -31.99 33.34 -39.36
CA GLY A 246 -31.38 34.21 -38.35
C GLY A 246 -31.16 33.49 -37.01
N LEU A 247 -32.19 32.82 -36.48
CA LEU A 247 -32.11 32.06 -35.22
C LEU A 247 -31.09 30.92 -35.30
N VAL A 248 -31.01 30.22 -36.43
CA VAL A 248 -30.01 29.16 -36.64
C VAL A 248 -28.60 29.74 -36.64
N ASN A 249 -28.39 30.89 -37.26
CA ASN A 249 -27.08 31.54 -37.31
C ASN A 249 -26.63 32.05 -35.94
N GLU A 250 -27.55 32.59 -35.13
CA GLU A 250 -27.29 32.96 -33.73
C GLU A 250 -26.88 31.74 -32.90
N LEU A 251 -27.56 30.60 -33.06
CA LEU A 251 -27.23 29.36 -32.36
C LEU A 251 -25.84 28.80 -32.75
N LEU A 252 -25.53 28.79 -34.05
CA LEU A 252 -24.20 28.37 -34.52
C LEU A 252 -23.09 29.28 -34.00
N THR A 253 -23.37 30.59 -33.91
CA THR A 253 -22.46 31.58 -33.33
C THR A 253 -22.22 31.31 -31.86
N LEU A 254 -23.28 31.04 -31.07
CA LEU A 254 -23.17 30.68 -29.66
C LEU A 254 -22.32 29.41 -29.47
N HIS A 255 -22.58 28.35 -30.24
CA HIS A 255 -21.79 27.11 -30.16
C HIS A 255 -20.32 27.30 -30.52
N ARG A 256 -20.01 28.16 -31.50
CA ARG A 256 -18.61 28.52 -31.82
C ARG A 256 -17.93 29.25 -30.66
N LEU A 257 -18.64 30.16 -29.99
CA LEU A 257 -18.11 30.88 -28.83
C LEU A 257 -17.86 29.93 -27.65
N GLU A 258 -18.79 29.02 -27.35
CA GLU A 258 -18.63 28.01 -26.29
C GLU A 258 -17.45 27.07 -26.56
N ALA A 259 -17.28 26.61 -27.81
CA ALA A 259 -16.15 25.75 -28.19
C ALA A 259 -14.80 26.51 -28.18
N GLY A 260 -14.80 27.77 -28.60
CA GLY A 260 -13.61 28.64 -28.68
C GLY A 260 -13.14 29.17 -27.32
N ALA A 261 -14.03 29.32 -26.34
CA ALA A 261 -13.68 29.79 -24.99
C ALA A 261 -12.64 28.89 -24.29
N SER A 262 -12.57 27.61 -24.66
CA SER A 262 -11.57 26.66 -24.14
C SER A 262 -10.15 26.92 -24.65
N HIS A 263 -9.99 27.74 -25.70
CA HIS A 263 -8.73 28.05 -26.39
C HIS A 263 -8.41 29.55 -26.42
N GLN A 264 -8.89 30.35 -25.46
CA GLN A 264 -8.53 31.77 -25.38
C GLN A 264 -7.02 31.94 -25.20
N ARG A 265 -6.34 32.18 -26.32
CA ARG A 265 -4.97 32.65 -26.36
C ARG A 265 -5.00 34.14 -26.06
N ASN A 266 -4.55 34.49 -24.87
CA ASN A 266 -4.54 35.86 -24.40
C ASN A 266 -3.31 36.56 -25.00
N ASP A 267 -3.40 36.95 -26.27
CA ASP A 267 -2.36 37.72 -26.94
C ASP A 267 -2.63 39.23 -26.75
N GLN A 268 -1.57 40.04 -26.60
CA GLN A 268 -1.70 41.50 -26.59
C GLN A 268 -2.03 41.98 -28.01
N ILE A 269 -3.13 42.70 -28.16
CA ILE A 269 -3.60 43.26 -29.43
C ILE A 269 -3.56 44.78 -29.32
N ASP A 270 -3.04 45.47 -30.33
CA ASP A 270 -3.15 46.93 -30.43
C ASP A 270 -4.58 47.30 -30.82
N LEU A 271 -5.28 47.96 -29.90
CA LEU A 271 -6.67 48.34 -30.08
C LEU A 271 -6.84 49.39 -31.18
N ILE A 272 -5.83 50.24 -31.41
CA ILE A 272 -5.87 51.31 -32.41
C ILE A 272 -5.79 50.70 -33.82
N GLU A 273 -4.88 49.74 -34.02
CA GLU A 273 -4.72 49.03 -35.29
C GLU A 273 -5.98 48.22 -35.64
N LEU A 274 -6.58 47.53 -34.64
CA LEU A 274 -7.82 46.80 -34.83
C LEU A 274 -8.99 47.74 -35.23
N LEU A 275 -9.11 48.88 -34.55
CA LEU A 275 -10.18 49.85 -34.82
C LEU A 275 -10.02 50.51 -36.19
N GLN A 276 -8.79 50.78 -36.64
CA GLN A 276 -8.53 51.26 -38.00
C GLN A 276 -8.96 50.25 -39.05
N GLY A 277 -8.62 48.96 -38.86
CA GLY A 277 -9.03 47.91 -39.80
C GLY A 277 -10.55 47.76 -39.92
N ILE A 278 -11.29 47.83 -38.80
CA ILE A 278 -12.76 47.78 -38.82
C ILE A 278 -13.34 49.05 -39.47
N ALA A 279 -12.77 50.23 -39.20
CA ALA A 279 -13.24 51.48 -39.77
C ALA A 279 -13.06 51.55 -41.29
N GLU A 280 -11.99 50.96 -41.83
CA GLU A 280 -11.77 50.84 -43.27
C GLU A 280 -12.75 49.86 -43.93
N ASP A 281 -13.04 48.71 -43.30
CA ASP A 281 -13.95 47.69 -43.83
C ASP A 281 -15.43 48.12 -43.78
N ALA A 282 -15.82 48.90 -42.76
CA ALA A 282 -17.17 49.46 -42.62
C ALA A 282 -17.43 50.70 -43.50
N GLY A 283 -16.42 51.20 -44.22
CA GLY A 283 -16.51 52.33 -45.14
C GLY A 283 -17.01 51.99 -46.55
N PHE A 284 -17.40 50.72 -46.80
CA PHE A 284 -17.95 50.23 -48.07
C PHE A 284 -19.47 50.43 -48.19
#